data_AF-A0A8D1MNR0-F1
#
_entry.id   AF-A0A8D1MNR0-F1
#
_cell.length_a   1.000
_cell.length_b   1.000
_cell.length_c   1.000
_cell.angle_alpha   90.00
_cell.angle_beta   90.00
_cell.angle_gamma   90.00
#
_symmetry.space_group_name_H-M   'P 1'
#
loop_
_entity.id
_entity.type
_entity.pdbx_description
1 polymer ?
#
loop_
_entity_poly.entity_id
_entity_poly.type
_entity_poly.pdbx_seq_one_letter_code
_entity_poly.pdbx_strand_id
1 'polypeptide(L)'
;KHIPKPHCLRPRSTLLTSTSSPLCLLFPDSGEQVLVDVESKSNKEIVEHIRKILGKNEETLEKEEQEKKQLSHPAHFGPRKYCLRECMCEVEGQVPCPGLVPLPKEMTGKYKAALKATAQD
;
A
#
# COMPACT_ATOMS: atom_id res chain seq x y z
N LYS A 1 25.21 -19.73 2.70
CA LYS A 1 23.84 -20.26 2.57
C LYS A 1 22.88 -19.11 2.87
N HIS A 2 22.02 -18.77 1.91
CA HIS A 2 21.11 -17.61 1.98
C HIS A 2 20.22 -17.70 3.22
N ILE A 3 20.30 -16.71 4.12
CA ILE A 3 19.26 -16.48 5.13
C ILE A 3 18.12 -15.77 4.37
N PRO A 4 16.91 -16.34 4.31
CA PRO A 4 15.78 -15.67 3.70
C PRO A 4 15.54 -14.37 4.46
N LYS A 5 15.59 -13.22 3.76
CA LYS A 5 15.28 -11.92 4.36
C LYS A 5 13.83 -11.98 4.85
N PRO A 6 13.55 -11.86 6.15
CA PRO A 6 12.18 -11.72 6.61
C PRO A 6 11.65 -10.43 6.01
N HIS A 7 10.56 -10.53 5.25
CA HIS A 7 9.95 -9.46 4.45
C HIS A 7 9.49 -8.23 5.28
N CYS A 8 9.69 -8.26 6.60
CA CYS A 8 9.20 -7.31 7.59
C CYS A 8 10.29 -6.68 8.47
N LEU A 9 11.56 -7.06 8.29
CA LEU A 9 12.68 -6.60 9.11
C LEU A 9 13.70 -5.86 8.24
N ARG A 10 13.88 -4.55 8.49
CA ARG A 10 15.02 -3.77 7.94
C ARG A 10 16.11 -3.46 8.98
N PRO A 11 16.70 -4.42 9.73
CA PRO A 11 18.01 -4.14 10.30
C PRO A 11 19.10 -4.28 9.23
N ARG A 12 20.11 -3.41 9.29
CA ARG A 12 21.40 -3.68 8.64
C ARG A 12 22.05 -4.85 9.39
N SER A 13 22.17 -6.00 8.73
CA SER A 13 22.83 -7.18 9.30
C SER A 13 24.24 -7.32 8.72
N THR A 14 25.27 -7.26 9.57
CA THR A 14 26.67 -7.55 9.23
C THR A 14 27.08 -8.87 9.87
N LEU A 15 27.51 -9.84 9.06
CA LEU A 15 28.08 -11.10 9.55
C LEU A 15 29.57 -10.88 9.82
N LEU A 16 30.01 -10.98 11.07
CA LEU A 16 31.42 -10.89 11.46
C LEU A 16 32.03 -12.30 11.46
N THR A 17 33.05 -12.54 10.64
CA THR A 17 33.63 -13.88 10.39
C THR A 17 34.90 -14.18 11.20
N SER A 18 35.19 -13.42 12.26
CA SER A 18 36.48 -13.46 12.96
C SER A 18 36.50 -14.29 14.26
N THR A 19 35.39 -14.89 14.68
CA THR A 19 35.32 -15.70 15.90
C THR A 19 35.15 -17.19 15.56
N SER A 20 35.85 -18.04 16.30
CA SER A 20 35.88 -19.50 16.13
C SER A 20 34.52 -20.20 16.30
N SER A 21 33.50 -19.47 16.79
CA SER A 21 32.10 -19.90 16.89
C SER A 21 31.24 -18.98 16.03
N PRO A 22 30.31 -19.51 15.21
CA PRO A 22 29.47 -18.68 14.37
C PRO A 22 28.46 -17.95 15.27
N LEU A 23 28.60 -16.62 15.34
CA LEU A 23 27.71 -15.73 16.08
C LEU A 23 26.99 -14.80 15.10
N CYS A 24 25.70 -14.56 15.33
CA CYS A 24 24.90 -13.62 14.54
C CYS A 24 24.66 -12.34 15.35
N LEU A 25 25.21 -11.22 14.88
CA LEU A 25 25.05 -9.90 15.49
C LEU A 25 24.00 -9.10 14.71
N LEU A 26 23.00 -8.60 15.42
CA LEU A 26 21.91 -7.80 14.87
C LEU A 26 21.96 -6.39 15.46
N PHE A 27 21.91 -5.39 14.58
CA PHE A 27 21.89 -3.98 14.92
C PHE A 27 20.53 -3.36 14.54
N PRO A 28 19.52 -3.44 15.43
CA PRO A 28 18.31 -2.63 15.31
C PRO A 28 18.63 -1.13 15.36
N ASP A 29 17.77 -0.32 14.73
CA ASP A 29 17.92 1.14 14.66
C ASP A 29 17.88 1.83 16.05
N SER A 30 17.46 1.12 17.10
CA SER A 30 17.50 1.57 18.50
C SER A 30 18.91 1.63 19.10
N GLY A 31 19.93 1.07 18.42
CA GLY A 31 21.31 1.02 18.91
C GLY A 31 21.60 -0.11 19.92
N GLU A 32 20.60 -0.92 20.27
CA GLU A 32 20.77 -2.12 21.08
C GLU A 32 21.45 -3.21 20.25
N GLN A 33 22.43 -3.93 20.82
CA GLN A 33 23.12 -5.01 20.11
C GLN A 33 22.57 -6.36 20.57
N VAL A 34 22.01 -7.13 19.63
CA VAL A 34 21.50 -8.48 19.92
C VAL A 34 22.48 -9.51 19.34
N LEU A 35 23.06 -10.32 20.23
CA LEU A 35 23.96 -11.42 19.89
C LEU A 35 23.19 -12.75 19.95
N VAL A 36 23.16 -13.49 18.84
CA VAL A 36 22.52 -14.80 18.73
C VAL A 36 23.57 -15.86 18.39
N ASP A 37 23.74 -16.83 19.29
CA ASP A 37 24.56 -18.01 19.03
C ASP A 37 23.88 -18.96 18.02
N VAL A 38 24.61 -19.35 16.98
CA VAL A 38 24.15 -20.21 15.88
C VAL A 38 24.98 -21.49 15.71
N GLU A 39 25.89 -21.83 16.64
CA GLU A 39 26.83 -22.95 16.48
C GLU A 39 26.16 -24.33 16.37
N SER A 40 25.07 -24.56 17.10
CA SER A 40 24.37 -25.86 17.16
C SER A 40 22.96 -25.84 16.57
N LYS A 41 22.52 -24.70 16.01
CA LYS A 41 21.14 -24.50 15.57
C LYS A 41 20.96 -24.80 14.08
N SER A 42 19.85 -25.44 13.75
CA SER A 42 19.47 -25.63 12.35
C SER A 42 18.99 -24.29 11.73
N ASN A 43 19.03 -24.18 10.40
CA ASN A 43 18.62 -22.93 9.71
C ASN A 43 17.19 -22.50 10.08
N LYS A 44 16.28 -23.45 10.31
CA LYS A 44 14.89 -23.19 10.71
C LYS A 44 14.81 -22.59 12.12
N GLU A 45 15.53 -23.17 13.07
CA GLU A 45 15.59 -22.68 14.45
C GLU A 45 16.19 -21.27 14.53
N ILE A 46 17.20 -20.97 13.71
CA ILE A 46 17.78 -19.63 13.64
C ILE A 46 16.75 -18.61 13.17
N VAL A 47 15.98 -18.93 12.11
CA VAL A 47 14.95 -18.03 11.57
C VAL A 47 13.80 -17.83 12.56
N GLU A 48 13.34 -18.89 13.22
CA GLU A 48 12.28 -18.80 14.24
C GLU A 48 12.74 -18.00 15.46
N HIS A 49 13.97 -18.19 15.91
CA HIS A 49 14.54 -17.44 17.04
C HIS A 49 14.67 -15.95 16.72
N ILE A 50 15.14 -15.60 15.52
CA ILE A 50 15.20 -14.20 15.05
C ILE A 50 13.79 -13.62 14.91
N ARG A 51 12.82 -14.39 14.39
CA ARG A 51 11.41 -13.98 14.29
C ARG A 51 10.79 -13.73 15.67
N LYS A 52 11.18 -14.50 16.68
CA LYS A 52 10.69 -14.30 18.06
C LYS A 52 11.26 -13.05 18.73
N ILE A 53 12.53 -12.73 18.49
CA ILE A 53 13.20 -11.58 19.14
C ILE A 53 12.90 -10.27 18.43
N LEU A 54 12.95 -10.25 17.10
CA LEU A 54 12.84 -9.03 16.30
C LEU A 54 11.63 -9.02 15.36
N GLY A 55 10.91 -10.13 15.19
CA GLY A 55 9.77 -10.18 14.29
C GLY A 55 8.61 -9.34 14.81
N LYS A 56 7.95 -8.62 13.90
CA LYS A 56 6.65 -8.01 14.20
C LYS A 56 5.63 -9.09 14.50
N ASN A 57 4.74 -8.83 15.46
CA ASN A 57 3.60 -9.70 15.74
C ASN A 57 2.68 -9.77 14.51
N GLU A 58 2.00 -10.91 14.35
CA GLU A 58 1.05 -11.12 13.26
C GLU A 58 -0.08 -10.08 13.31
N GLU A 59 -0.58 -9.76 14.51
CA GLU A 59 -1.55 -8.68 14.73
C GLU A 59 -1.08 -7.31 14.21
N THR A 60 0.21 -6.99 14.37
CA THR A 60 0.77 -5.72 13.89
C THR A 60 0.82 -5.71 12.36
N LEU A 61 1.16 -6.85 11.74
CA LEU A 61 1.18 -6.99 10.28
C LEU A 61 -0.23 -6.87 9.69
N GLU A 62 -1.22 -7.49 10.33
CA GLU A 62 -2.63 -7.40 9.93
C GLU A 62 -3.15 -5.97 10.03
N LYS A 63 -2.83 -5.25 11.12
CA LYS A 63 -3.18 -3.83 11.27
C LYS A 63 -2.55 -2.97 10.17
N GLU A 64 -1.27 -3.13 9.89
CA GLU A 64 -0.58 -2.43 8.81
C GLU A 64 -1.21 -2.71 7.44
N GLU A 65 -1.65 -3.95 7.20
CA GLU A 65 -2.36 -4.31 5.98
C GLU A 65 -3.76 -3.69 5.91
N GLN A 66 -4.49 -3.69 7.03
CA GLN A 66 -5.81 -3.09 7.13
C GLN A 66 -5.78 -1.58 6.94
N GLU A 67 -4.80 -0.88 7.50
CA GLU A 67 -4.59 0.56 7.29
C GLU A 67 -4.29 0.88 5.82
N LYS A 68 -3.49 0.06 5.13
CA LYS A 68 -3.24 0.21 3.69
C LYS A 68 -4.51 0.03 2.86
N LYS A 69 -5.38 -0.92 3.25
CA LYS A 69 -6.68 -1.13 2.60
C LYS A 69 -7.63 0.06 2.81
N GLN A 70 -7.59 0.71 3.98
CA GLN A 70 -8.40 1.90 4.26
C GLN A 70 -7.99 3.12 3.41
N LEU A 71 -6.71 3.22 3.03
CA LEU A 71 -6.22 4.31 2.19
C LEU A 71 -6.94 4.37 0.82
N SER A 72 -7.32 3.21 0.28
CA SER A 72 -8.14 3.10 -0.94
C SER A 72 -9.62 3.05 -0.58
N HIS A 73 -10.24 4.21 -0.39
CA HIS A 73 -11.65 4.26 -0.03
C HIS A 73 -12.55 4.09 -1.29
N PRO A 74 -13.47 3.11 -1.32
CA PRO A 74 -14.29 2.80 -2.50
C PRO A 74 -15.28 3.90 -2.92
N ALA A 75 -15.53 4.88 -2.05
CA ALA A 75 -16.32 6.06 -2.37
C ALA A 75 -15.54 7.10 -3.20
N HIS A 76 -14.21 6.96 -3.33
CA HIS A 76 -13.40 7.91 -4.08
C HIS A 76 -13.58 7.69 -5.59
N PHE A 77 -13.65 8.81 -6.31
CA PHE A 77 -13.65 8.86 -7.77
C PHE A 77 -12.30 9.41 -8.24
N GLY A 78 -11.74 8.82 -9.29
CA GLY A 78 -10.44 9.20 -9.79
C GLY A 78 -9.89 8.16 -10.78
N PRO A 79 -8.64 8.30 -11.23
CA PRO A 79 -8.06 7.43 -12.25
C PRO A 79 -8.17 5.94 -11.90
N ARG A 80 -8.41 5.06 -12.90
CA ARG A 80 -8.52 3.59 -12.70
C ARG A 80 -7.38 2.95 -11.91
N LYS A 81 -6.21 3.59 -11.89
CA LYS A 81 -5.03 3.10 -11.15
C LYS A 81 -5.26 3.04 -9.63
N TYR A 82 -6.07 3.94 -9.08
CA TYR A 82 -6.22 4.10 -7.62
C TYR A 82 -7.66 4.08 -7.13
N CYS A 83 -8.62 4.37 -8.02
CA CYS A 83 -10.04 4.43 -7.69
C CYS A 83 -10.82 3.43 -8.55
N LEU A 84 -11.92 2.91 -7.98
CA LEU A 84 -12.78 1.95 -8.68
C LEU A 84 -13.52 2.59 -9.86
N ARG A 85 -13.94 3.84 -9.68
CA ARG A 85 -14.76 4.61 -10.64
C ARG A 85 -14.03 5.89 -11.02
N GLU A 86 -14.06 6.23 -12.30
CA GLU A 86 -13.43 7.45 -12.80
C GLU A 86 -14.41 8.62 -12.83
N CYS A 87 -15.63 8.34 -13.28
CA CYS A 87 -16.67 9.35 -13.40
C CYS A 87 -17.97 8.88 -12.73
N MET A 88 -18.75 9.85 -12.25
CA MET A 88 -20.07 9.60 -11.68
C MET A 88 -21.05 8.99 -12.70
N CYS A 89 -20.81 9.15 -14.00
CA CYS A 89 -21.66 8.59 -15.05
C CYS A 89 -21.63 7.05 -15.11
N GLU A 90 -20.75 6.38 -14.38
CA GLU A 90 -20.74 4.92 -14.19
C GLU A 90 -21.77 4.45 -13.15
N VAL A 91 -22.35 5.36 -12.36
CA VAL A 91 -23.34 5.03 -11.34
C VAL A 91 -24.73 5.01 -11.96
N GLU A 92 -25.46 3.91 -11.76
CA GLU A 92 -26.82 3.77 -12.27
C GLU A 92 -27.75 4.85 -11.69
N GLY A 93 -28.65 5.36 -12.52
CA GLY A 93 -29.56 6.46 -12.16
C GLY A 93 -28.93 7.86 -12.24
N GLN A 94 -27.63 7.98 -12.51
CA GLN A 94 -26.99 9.28 -12.77
C GLN A 94 -27.00 9.69 -14.24
N VAL A 95 -26.78 10.99 -14.46
CA VAL A 95 -26.72 11.58 -15.81
C VAL A 95 -25.54 10.97 -16.60
N PRO A 96 -25.80 10.40 -17.80
CA PRO A 96 -24.74 9.81 -18.60
C PRO A 96 -23.76 10.85 -19.12
N CYS A 97 -22.52 10.43 -19.34
CA CYS A 97 -21.50 11.29 -19.93
C CYS A 97 -21.92 11.71 -21.36
N PRO A 98 -21.83 13.02 -21.73
CA PRO A 98 -22.26 13.52 -23.04
C PRO A 98 -21.58 12.87 -24.25
N GLY A 99 -20.37 12.32 -24.04
CA GLY A 99 -19.64 11.58 -25.07
C GLY A 99 -20.23 10.21 -25.40
N LEU A 100 -21.02 9.62 -24.49
CA LEU A 100 -21.73 8.35 -24.71
C LEU A 100 -23.17 8.58 -25.17
N VAL A 101 -23.88 9.47 -24.49
CA VAL A 101 -25.28 9.81 -24.79
C VAL A 101 -25.40 11.32 -24.88
N PRO A 102 -25.79 11.88 -26.04
CA PRO A 102 -25.95 13.32 -26.18
C PRO A 102 -27.04 13.81 -25.23
N LEU A 103 -26.72 14.85 -24.46
CA LEU A 103 -27.67 15.47 -23.55
C LEU A 103 -28.72 16.30 -24.32
N PRO A 104 -29.90 16.53 -23.73
CA PRO A 104 -30.94 17.37 -24.32
C PRO A 104 -30.45 18.78 -24.67
N LYS A 105 -31.04 19.37 -25.72
CA LYS A 105 -30.62 20.68 -26.25
C LYS A 105 -30.78 21.78 -25.21
N GLU A 106 -31.82 21.68 -24.39
CA GLU A 106 -32.16 22.61 -23.30
C GLU A 106 -31.05 22.71 -22.27
N MET A 107 -30.28 21.62 -22.06
CA MET A 107 -29.16 21.55 -21.13
C MET A 107 -27.84 22.02 -21.75
N THR A 108 -27.78 22.17 -23.07
CA THR A 108 -26.56 22.54 -23.80
C THR A 108 -26.29 24.04 -23.69
N GLY A 109 -25.05 24.41 -23.34
CA GLY A 109 -24.66 25.82 -23.15
C GLY A 109 -24.90 26.70 -24.38
N LYS A 110 -24.67 26.17 -25.60
CA LYS A 110 -24.92 26.87 -26.87
C LYS A 110 -26.38 27.29 -27.03
N TYR A 111 -27.31 26.40 -26.70
CA TYR A 111 -28.75 26.66 -26.82
C TYR A 111 -29.21 27.69 -25.78
N LYS A 112 -28.76 27.56 -24.52
CA LYS A 112 -29.05 28.55 -23.47
C LYS A 112 -28.50 29.94 -23.82
N ALA A 113 -27.32 30.02 -24.44
CA ALA A 113 -26.74 31.28 -24.87
C ALA A 113 -27.55 31.95 -26.00
N ALA A 114 -27.99 31.18 -27.00
CA ALA A 114 -28.82 31.67 -28.09
C ALA A 114 -30.18 32.19 -27.59
N LEU A 115 -30.82 31.47 -26.66
CA LEU A 115 -32.07 31.92 -26.04
C LEU A 115 -31.89 33.22 -25.24
N LYS A 116 -30.75 33.39 -24.57
CA LYS A 116 -30.47 34.64 -23.84
C LYS A 116 -30.21 35.81 -24.77
N ALA A 117 -29.48 35.60 -25.87
CA ALA A 117 -29.21 36.65 -26.86
C ALA A 117 -30.51 37.14 -27.52
N THR A 118 -31.38 36.21 -27.94
CA THR A 118 -32.69 36.54 -28.53
C THR A 118 -33.68 37.19 -27.56
N ALA A 119 -33.45 37.11 -26.25
CA ALA A 119 -34.28 37.78 -25.24
C ALA A 119 -33.76 39.18 -24.85
N GLN A 120 -32.59 39.60 -25.36
CA GLN A 120 -31.99 40.91 -25.09
C GLN A 120 -32.12 41.89 -26.27
N ASP A 121 -32.55 41.40 -27.44
CA ASP A 121 -33.06 42.20 -28.57
C ASP A 121 -34.56 42.50 -28.39
#